data_AF-A0A069E711-F1
#
_entry.id   AF-A0A069E711-F1
#
_cell.length_a   1.000
_cell.length_b   1.000
_cell.length_c   1.000
_cell.angle_alpha   90.00
_cell.angle_beta   90.00
_cell.angle_gamma   90.00
#
_symmetry.space_group_name_H-M   'P 1'
#
loop_
_entity.id
_entity.type
_entity.pdbx_description
1 polymer ?
#
loop_
_entity_poly.entity_id
_entity_poly.type
_entity_poly.pdbx_seq_one_letter_code
_entity_poly.pdbx_strand_id
1 'polypeptide(L)'
;MSARVISIANSKGGVGKTTTTVSLAEAFAAEGRRVLVVDLDTQANASLLVFGNEGDEHLFQAISDYATISDWLLENFEANEQKRLEEYIVTDASDVTANGKPLPLDLIPSSPRLRKTEKELIYHLTEQGYSMEALENQVGRRLRDDFNLLKAKYDVILCDCPPGISTMTESVLAASHLVIVPTIPDFMSTLGLDLFTGDVMEGLRDRDVKRLPMVLATRYDNSPHQQVVLNAMREAAAAQEAEFTMFKTVIPMKSGFATNPIELGPDPTIEAKWSGGALPVIKDLLAEVKAALA
;
A
#
# COMPACT_ATOMS: atom_id res chain seq x y z
N MET A 1 6.20 -12.91 16.99
CA MET A 1 6.97 -11.80 16.39
C MET A 1 6.00 -10.68 16.09
N SER A 2 6.42 -9.42 16.15
CA SER A 2 5.59 -8.27 15.74
C SER A 2 5.50 -8.22 14.21
N ALA A 3 4.32 -7.89 13.66
CA ALA A 3 4.11 -7.83 12.20
C ALA A 3 5.07 -6.84 11.52
N ARG A 4 5.47 -7.18 10.29
CA ARG A 4 6.19 -6.25 9.41
C ARG A 4 5.19 -5.41 8.62
N VAL A 5 5.10 -4.12 8.97
CA VAL A 5 4.37 -3.10 8.20
C VAL A 5 5.19 -2.64 7.00
N ILE A 6 4.61 -2.70 5.80
CA ILE A 6 5.20 -2.32 4.52
C ILE A 6 4.24 -1.34 3.84
N SER A 7 4.71 -0.15 3.48
CA SER A 7 3.90 0.80 2.72
C SER A 7 4.36 0.90 1.28
N ILE A 8 3.41 0.97 0.37
CA ILE A 8 3.66 1.21 -1.05
C ILE A 8 3.17 2.63 -1.37
N ALA A 9 4.11 3.55 -1.63
CA ALA A 9 3.79 4.96 -1.76
C ALA A 9 4.62 5.63 -2.87
N ASN A 10 4.00 6.57 -3.58
CA ASN A 10 4.61 7.43 -4.57
C ASN A 10 3.61 8.53 -4.94
N SER A 11 4.07 9.79 -5.01
CA SER A 11 3.27 10.95 -5.40
C SER A 11 2.71 10.88 -6.82
N LYS A 12 3.27 10.02 -7.68
CA LYS A 12 2.80 9.81 -9.06
C LYS A 12 1.75 8.69 -9.15
N GLY A 13 0.68 8.97 -9.88
CA GLY A 13 -0.34 7.97 -10.25
C GLY A 13 0.14 7.00 -11.34
N GLY A 14 -0.42 5.79 -11.38
CA GLY A 14 -0.19 4.83 -12.47
C GLY A 14 1.20 4.17 -12.52
N VAL A 15 1.99 4.30 -11.44
CA VAL A 15 3.33 3.68 -11.30
C VAL A 15 3.30 2.23 -10.79
N GLY A 16 2.11 1.67 -10.54
CA GLY A 16 1.95 0.28 -10.08
C GLY A 16 1.95 0.07 -8.57
N LYS A 17 1.51 1.06 -7.78
CA LYS A 17 1.35 0.95 -6.31
C LYS A 17 0.45 -0.21 -5.91
N THR A 18 -0.82 -0.13 -6.27
CA THR A 18 -1.83 -1.14 -5.99
C THR A 18 -1.44 -2.53 -6.46
N THR A 19 -0.94 -2.66 -7.70
CA THR A 19 -0.46 -3.94 -8.22
C THR A 19 0.69 -4.52 -7.38
N THR A 20 1.63 -3.68 -6.93
CA THR A 20 2.72 -4.11 -6.05
C THR A 20 2.20 -4.53 -4.68
N THR A 21 1.28 -3.74 -4.10
CA THR A 21 0.63 -4.05 -2.81
C THR A 21 -0.05 -5.42 -2.86
N VAL A 22 -0.95 -5.64 -3.82
CA VAL A 22 -1.76 -6.86 -3.88
C VAL A 22 -0.91 -8.07 -4.26
N SER A 23 0.01 -7.95 -5.22
CA SER A 23 0.87 -9.08 -5.61
C SER A 23 1.80 -9.53 -4.49
N LEU A 24 2.38 -8.61 -3.71
CA LEU A 24 3.18 -8.96 -2.54
C LEU A 24 2.32 -9.56 -1.42
N ALA A 25 1.13 -9.00 -1.17
CA ALA A 25 0.21 -9.50 -0.16
C ALA A 25 -0.17 -10.96 -0.42
N GLU A 26 -0.59 -11.26 -1.65
CA GLU A 26 -0.94 -12.63 -2.05
C GLU A 26 0.28 -13.56 -2.03
N ALA A 27 1.47 -13.09 -2.43
CA ALA A 27 2.67 -13.90 -2.39
C ALA A 27 3.12 -14.23 -0.94
N PHE A 28 3.00 -13.28 -0.01
CA PHE A 28 3.21 -13.56 1.42
C PHE A 28 2.17 -14.55 1.95
N ALA A 29 0.89 -14.37 1.61
CA ALA A 29 -0.19 -15.24 2.04
C ALA A 29 -0.04 -16.67 1.47
N ALA A 30 0.45 -16.81 0.23
CA ALA A 30 0.75 -18.10 -0.39
C ALA A 30 1.90 -18.85 0.31
N GLU A 31 2.80 -18.15 1.00
CA GLU A 31 3.79 -18.75 1.91
C GLU A 31 3.21 -19.07 3.30
N GLY A 32 1.89 -18.90 3.51
CA GLY A 32 1.19 -19.21 4.75
C GLY A 32 1.28 -18.11 5.82
N ARG A 33 1.66 -16.88 5.45
CA ARG A 33 1.68 -15.73 6.37
C ARG A 33 0.28 -15.18 6.58
N ARG A 34 -0.06 -14.77 7.80
CA ARG A 34 -1.28 -13.99 8.05
C ARG A 34 -1.06 -12.57 7.55
N VAL A 35 -1.76 -12.19 6.49
CA VAL A 35 -1.57 -10.91 5.80
C VAL A 35 -2.78 -10.01 6.01
N LEU A 36 -2.52 -8.72 6.26
CA LEU A 36 -3.53 -7.67 6.20
C LEU A 36 -3.16 -6.67 5.11
N VAL A 37 -4.08 -6.36 4.21
CA VAL A 37 -3.98 -5.20 3.32
C VAL A 37 -4.79 -4.05 3.92
N VAL A 38 -4.21 -2.85 3.93
CA VAL A 38 -4.89 -1.61 4.31
C VAL A 38 -4.94 -0.71 3.09
N ASP A 39 -6.12 -0.54 2.52
CA ASP A 39 -6.33 0.33 1.37
C ASP A 39 -6.63 1.76 1.86
N LEU A 40 -5.78 2.71 1.49
CA LEU A 40 -5.93 4.13 1.82
C LEU A 40 -6.26 4.98 0.58
N ASP A 41 -6.39 4.36 -0.60
CA ASP A 41 -6.69 5.10 -1.82
C ASP A 41 -8.21 5.23 -1.98
N THR A 42 -8.68 6.45 -2.19
CA THR A 42 -10.10 6.74 -2.41
C THR A 42 -10.69 6.02 -3.64
N GLN A 43 -9.85 5.57 -4.57
CA GLN A 43 -10.29 4.75 -5.70
C GLN A 43 -10.59 3.29 -5.31
N ALA A 44 -10.17 2.84 -4.12
CA ALA A 44 -10.37 1.50 -3.60
C ALA A 44 -9.86 0.37 -4.52
N ASN A 45 -8.85 0.66 -5.36
CA ASN A 45 -8.36 -0.29 -6.35
C ASN A 45 -7.73 -1.54 -5.70
N ALA A 46 -7.07 -1.39 -4.54
CA ALA A 46 -6.51 -2.55 -3.82
C ALA A 46 -7.65 -3.40 -3.28
N SER A 47 -8.68 -2.76 -2.74
CA SER A 47 -9.88 -3.44 -2.25
C SER A 47 -10.53 -4.29 -3.34
N LEU A 48 -10.78 -3.70 -4.51
CA LEU A 48 -11.35 -4.41 -5.67
C LEU A 48 -10.48 -5.58 -6.13
N LEU A 49 -9.16 -5.37 -6.24
CA LEU A 49 -8.24 -6.41 -6.67
C LEU A 49 -8.12 -7.55 -5.65
N VAL A 50 -8.20 -7.26 -4.34
CA VAL A 50 -8.18 -8.28 -3.29
C VAL A 50 -9.47 -9.09 -3.32
N PHE A 51 -10.64 -8.44 -3.31
CA PHE A 51 -11.94 -9.12 -3.39
C PHE A 51 -12.15 -9.90 -4.69
N GLY A 52 -11.46 -9.50 -5.76
CA GLY A 52 -11.34 -10.28 -6.98
C GLY A 52 -12.63 -10.30 -7.82
N ASN A 53 -13.08 -11.49 -8.21
CA ASN A 53 -14.18 -11.68 -9.17
C ASN A 53 -15.49 -10.96 -8.76
N GLU A 54 -15.80 -10.93 -7.47
CA GLU A 54 -16.99 -10.26 -6.90
C GLU A 54 -16.63 -8.93 -6.24
N GLY A 55 -15.53 -8.30 -6.67
CA GLY A 55 -14.97 -7.13 -6.01
C GLY A 55 -15.91 -5.93 -5.89
N ASP A 56 -16.71 -5.65 -6.93
CA ASP A 56 -17.69 -4.56 -6.88
C ASP A 56 -18.79 -4.82 -5.84
N GLU A 57 -19.29 -6.05 -5.74
CA GLU A 57 -20.34 -6.44 -4.78
C GLU A 57 -19.81 -6.41 -3.35
N HIS A 58 -18.63 -6.99 -3.11
CA HIS A 58 -17.99 -6.97 -1.79
C HIS A 58 -17.60 -5.56 -1.34
N LEU A 59 -17.09 -4.71 -2.24
CA LEU A 59 -16.80 -3.32 -1.91
C LEU A 59 -18.08 -2.54 -1.59
N PHE A 60 -19.15 -2.76 -2.37
CA PHE A 60 -20.45 -2.14 -2.09
C PHE A 60 -21.00 -2.58 -0.73
N GLN A 61 -20.90 -3.87 -0.40
CA GLN A 61 -21.31 -4.42 0.88
C GLN A 61 -20.49 -3.81 2.03
N ALA A 62 -19.16 -3.75 1.92
CA ALA A 62 -18.30 -3.14 2.93
C ALA A 62 -18.64 -1.66 3.18
N ILE A 63 -18.93 -0.90 2.12
CA ILE A 63 -19.38 0.50 2.23
C ILE A 63 -20.77 0.61 2.89
N SER A 64 -21.65 -0.35 2.65
CA SER A 64 -23.01 -0.37 3.21
C SER A 64 -23.01 -0.78 4.68
N ASP A 65 -22.08 -1.64 5.07
CA ASP A 65 -21.89 -2.14 6.43
C ASP A 65 -21.01 -1.22 7.30
N TYR A 66 -20.59 -0.06 6.77
CA TYR A 66 -19.67 0.87 7.46
C TYR A 66 -18.33 0.23 7.85
N ALA A 67 -17.86 -0.70 7.03
CA ALA A 67 -16.65 -1.48 7.28
C ALA A 67 -15.43 -0.95 6.50
N THR A 68 -15.34 0.36 6.23
CA THR A 68 -14.22 0.96 5.48
C THR A 68 -13.34 1.87 6.34
N ILE A 69 -12.11 2.14 5.89
CA ILE A 69 -11.22 3.10 6.58
C ILE A 69 -11.85 4.50 6.71
N SER A 70 -12.69 4.88 5.75
CA SER A 70 -13.45 6.14 5.81
C SER A 70 -14.43 6.16 6.97
N ASP A 71 -15.07 5.02 7.26
CA ASP A 71 -16.02 4.90 8.36
C ASP A 71 -15.30 4.91 9.71
N TRP A 72 -14.12 4.28 9.80
CA TRP A 72 -13.25 4.40 10.98
C TRP A 72 -12.87 5.86 11.29
N LEU A 73 -12.54 6.65 10.26
CA LEU A 73 -12.28 8.09 10.43
C LEU A 73 -13.53 8.85 10.89
N LEU A 74 -14.68 8.58 10.25
CA LEU A 74 -15.93 9.24 10.57
C LEU A 74 -16.36 8.95 12.02
N GLU A 75 -16.37 7.68 12.42
CA GLU A 75 -16.84 7.27 13.74
C GLU A 75 -15.93 7.79 14.85
N ASN A 76 -14.61 7.73 14.69
CA ASN A 76 -13.69 8.17 15.74
C ASN A 76 -13.57 9.69 15.86
N PHE A 77 -13.68 10.45 14.76
CA PHE A 77 -13.34 11.87 14.76
C PHE A 77 -14.50 12.82 14.49
N GLU A 78 -15.59 12.35 13.89
CA GLU A 78 -16.83 13.13 13.75
C GLU A 78 -17.87 12.72 14.78
N ALA A 79 -18.12 11.40 14.94
CA ALA A 79 -19.06 10.89 15.94
C ALA A 79 -18.46 10.76 17.36
N ASN A 80 -17.15 10.98 17.50
CA ASN A 80 -16.39 10.89 18.77
C ASN A 80 -16.54 9.52 19.46
N GLU A 81 -16.64 8.46 18.67
CA GLU A 81 -16.62 7.08 19.14
C GLU A 81 -15.18 6.63 19.47
N GLN A 82 -15.05 5.45 20.06
CA GLN A 82 -13.75 4.86 20.43
C GLN A 82 -13.52 3.54 19.70
N LYS A 83 -13.84 3.53 18.41
CA LYS A 83 -13.79 2.37 17.53
C LYS A 83 -12.38 1.97 17.16
N ARG A 84 -12.10 0.67 17.17
CA ARG A 84 -10.78 0.13 16.82
C ARG A 84 -10.73 -0.19 15.34
N LEU A 85 -9.58 0.03 14.72
CA LEU A 85 -9.39 -0.30 13.31
C LEU A 85 -9.66 -1.79 13.00
N GLU A 86 -9.48 -2.67 13.98
CA GLU A 86 -9.80 -4.10 13.84
C GLU A 86 -11.29 -4.40 13.61
N GLU A 87 -12.20 -3.50 13.97
CA GLU A 87 -13.64 -3.64 13.74
C GLU A 87 -14.02 -3.48 12.25
N TYR A 88 -13.12 -2.92 11.44
CA TYR A 88 -13.32 -2.64 10.01
C TYR A 88 -12.54 -3.61 9.11
N ILE A 89 -12.07 -4.73 9.67
CA ILE A 89 -11.40 -5.78 8.91
C ILE A 89 -12.44 -6.68 8.28
N VAL A 90 -12.38 -6.80 6.95
CA VAL A 90 -13.03 -7.87 6.21
C VAL A 90 -12.09 -9.07 6.20
N THR A 91 -12.50 -10.14 6.89
CA THR A 91 -11.72 -11.37 7.02
C THR A 91 -11.87 -12.27 5.80
N ASP A 92 -10.83 -13.04 5.46
CA ASP A 92 -10.82 -13.95 4.31
C ASP A 92 -11.22 -13.21 3.01
N ALA A 93 -10.68 -12.01 2.83
CA ALA A 93 -11.12 -11.07 1.80
C ALA A 93 -10.68 -11.46 0.38
N SER A 94 -9.64 -12.30 0.24
CA SER A 94 -9.14 -12.70 -1.08
C SER A 94 -9.88 -13.91 -1.64
N ASP A 95 -10.30 -13.81 -2.91
CA ASP A 95 -10.82 -14.95 -3.68
C ASP A 95 -9.71 -15.84 -4.24
N VAL A 96 -8.44 -15.49 -4.06
CA VAL A 96 -7.33 -16.23 -4.66
C VAL A 96 -7.00 -17.47 -3.84
N THR A 97 -6.65 -18.55 -4.54
CA THR A 97 -6.18 -19.79 -3.93
C THR A 97 -4.71 -20.07 -4.23
N ALA A 98 -4.04 -20.74 -3.29
CA ALA A 98 -2.71 -21.32 -3.49
C ALA A 98 -2.69 -22.75 -2.97
N ASN A 99 -2.16 -23.69 -3.77
CA ASN A 99 -2.13 -25.12 -3.44
C ASN A 99 -3.51 -25.69 -3.04
N GLY A 100 -4.58 -25.21 -3.67
CA GLY A 100 -5.96 -25.64 -3.42
C GLY A 100 -6.56 -25.15 -2.10
N LYS A 101 -5.98 -24.09 -1.49
CA LYS A 101 -6.52 -23.47 -0.27
C LYS A 101 -6.67 -21.96 -0.47
N PRO A 102 -7.67 -21.32 0.17
CA PRO A 102 -7.78 -19.86 0.22
C PRO A 102 -6.53 -19.23 0.83
N LEU A 103 -6.19 -18.02 0.38
CA LEU A 103 -5.12 -17.24 0.96
C LEU A 103 -5.54 -16.64 2.31
N PRO A 104 -4.72 -16.75 3.38
CA PRO A 104 -4.96 -16.07 4.66
C PRO A 104 -4.69 -14.56 4.56
N LEU A 105 -5.54 -13.87 3.82
CA LEU A 105 -5.41 -12.45 3.47
C LEU A 105 -6.70 -11.71 3.84
N ASP A 106 -6.57 -10.83 4.82
CA ASP A 106 -7.63 -9.92 5.26
C ASP A 106 -7.43 -8.53 4.66
N LEU A 107 -8.49 -7.73 4.67
CA LEU A 107 -8.52 -6.39 4.08
C LEU A 107 -9.20 -5.39 5.01
N ILE A 108 -8.61 -4.21 5.16
CA ILE A 108 -9.36 -3.00 5.53
C ILE A 108 -9.62 -2.24 4.23
N PRO A 109 -10.87 -2.24 3.73
CA PRO A 109 -11.18 -1.64 2.46
C PRO A 109 -11.22 -0.11 2.55
N SER A 110 -10.94 0.53 1.42
CA SER A 110 -11.14 1.96 1.25
C SER A 110 -12.55 2.25 0.72
N SER A 111 -12.89 3.52 0.58
CA SER A 111 -14.09 3.93 -0.16
C SER A 111 -13.91 5.26 -0.90
N PRO A 112 -14.71 5.51 -1.96
CA PRO A 112 -14.76 6.82 -2.64
C PRO A 112 -15.10 8.01 -1.73
N ARG A 113 -15.64 7.73 -0.53
CA ARG A 113 -15.97 8.75 0.48
C ARG A 113 -14.76 9.29 1.22
N LEU A 114 -13.63 8.57 1.25
CA LEU A 114 -12.47 8.89 2.09
C LEU A 114 -11.99 10.35 1.94
N ARG A 115 -11.85 10.84 0.70
CA ARG A 115 -11.39 12.21 0.43
C ARG A 115 -12.37 13.25 0.99
N LYS A 116 -13.67 12.96 0.91
CA LYS A 116 -14.71 13.83 1.46
C LYS A 116 -14.63 13.81 2.98
N THR A 117 -14.51 12.63 3.59
CA THR A 117 -14.36 12.45 5.04
C THR A 117 -13.12 13.18 5.59
N GLU A 118 -11.95 13.03 4.95
CA GLU A 118 -10.73 13.74 5.36
C GLU A 118 -10.93 15.27 5.33
N LYS A 119 -11.63 15.78 4.31
CA LYS A 119 -11.91 17.20 4.17
C LYS A 119 -12.91 17.70 5.22
N GLU A 120 -13.97 16.95 5.48
CA GLU A 120 -14.99 17.28 6.49
C GLU A 120 -14.40 17.28 7.89
N LEU A 121 -13.50 16.32 8.18
CA LEU A 121 -12.74 16.26 9.43
C LEU A 121 -11.92 17.54 9.67
N ILE A 122 -11.22 18.03 8.65
CA ILE A 122 -10.44 19.28 8.74
C ILE A 122 -11.36 20.46 9.07
N TYR A 123 -12.51 20.58 8.39
CA TYR A 123 -13.45 21.67 8.66
C TYR A 123 -14.01 21.61 10.08
N HIS A 124 -14.50 20.44 10.50
CA HIS A 124 -15.13 20.25 11.80
C HIS A 124 -14.19 20.60 12.95
N LEU A 125 -12.93 20.17 12.88
CA LEU A 125 -11.95 20.44 13.94
C LEU A 125 -11.43 21.88 13.90
N THR A 126 -11.33 22.49 12.72
CA THR A 126 -10.97 23.92 12.61
C THR A 126 -12.07 24.81 13.22
N GLU A 127 -13.34 24.48 13.03
CA GLU A 127 -14.47 25.18 13.68
C GLU A 127 -14.44 25.07 15.21
N GLN A 128 -13.89 23.97 15.73
CA GLN A 128 -13.67 23.76 17.17
C GLN A 128 -12.39 24.41 17.71
N GLY A 129 -11.61 25.08 16.86
CA GLY A 129 -10.39 25.80 17.25
C GLY A 129 -9.14 24.94 17.36
N TYR A 130 -9.16 23.70 16.87
CA TYR A 130 -7.96 22.87 16.77
C TYR A 130 -7.05 23.37 15.63
N SER A 131 -5.74 23.32 15.86
CA SER A 131 -4.77 23.54 14.79
C SER A 131 -4.67 22.30 13.89
N MET A 132 -4.17 22.49 12.66
CA MET A 132 -3.85 21.38 11.76
C MET A 132 -2.88 20.38 12.40
N GLU A 133 -1.88 20.88 13.13
CA GLU A 133 -0.92 20.04 13.84
C GLU A 133 -1.58 19.19 14.94
N ALA A 134 -2.57 19.74 15.66
CA ALA A 134 -3.31 18.98 16.68
C ALA A 134 -4.12 17.85 16.05
N LEU A 135 -4.79 18.13 14.92
CA LEU A 135 -5.51 17.14 14.13
C LEU A 135 -4.57 16.02 13.66
N GLU A 136 -3.44 16.39 13.06
CA GLU A 136 -2.44 15.43 12.58
C GLU A 136 -1.94 14.50 13.69
N ASN A 137 -1.66 15.09 14.86
CA ASN A 137 -1.21 14.35 16.02
C ASN A 137 -2.30 13.42 16.59
N GLN A 138 -3.57 13.82 16.56
CA GLN A 138 -4.67 13.02 17.09
C GLN A 138 -4.94 11.81 16.19
N VAL A 139 -5.08 12.02 14.87
CA VAL A 139 -5.26 10.94 13.89
C VAL A 139 -4.05 10.02 13.89
N GLY A 140 -2.85 10.58 13.82
CA GLY A 140 -1.63 9.79 13.79
C GLY A 140 -1.39 8.98 15.07
N ARG A 141 -1.76 9.51 16.25
CA ARG A 141 -1.70 8.74 17.51
C ARG A 141 -2.69 7.58 17.48
N ARG A 142 -3.94 7.83 17.10
CA ARG A 142 -4.97 6.78 17.07
C ARG A 142 -4.60 5.67 16.10
N LEU A 143 -4.16 6.01 14.90
CA LEU A 143 -3.75 5.04 13.90
C LEU A 143 -2.53 4.23 14.35
N ARG A 144 -1.55 4.88 14.99
CA ARG A 144 -0.38 4.21 15.56
C ARG A 144 -0.76 3.20 16.64
N ASP A 145 -1.67 3.57 17.54
CA ASP A 145 -2.16 2.68 18.59
C ASP A 145 -2.86 1.45 17.99
N ASP A 146 -3.71 1.65 16.99
CA ASP A 146 -4.40 0.56 16.32
C ASP A 146 -3.42 -0.34 15.54
N PHE A 147 -2.45 0.21 14.80
CA PHE A 147 -1.40 -0.57 14.15
C PHE A 147 -0.56 -1.38 15.15
N ASN A 148 -0.32 -0.86 16.36
CA ASN A 148 0.39 -1.61 17.40
C ASN A 148 -0.39 -2.84 17.88
N LEU A 149 -1.72 -2.77 17.92
CA LEU A 149 -2.58 -3.92 18.23
C LEU A 149 -2.61 -4.91 17.07
N LEU A 150 -2.78 -4.43 15.83
CA LEU A 150 -2.80 -5.26 14.63
C LEU A 150 -1.49 -6.04 14.42
N LYS A 151 -0.35 -5.45 14.82
CA LYS A 151 0.96 -6.12 14.79
C LYS A 151 1.03 -7.41 15.61
N ALA A 152 0.12 -7.64 16.55
CA ALA A 152 0.03 -8.90 17.30
C ALA A 152 -0.74 -10.01 16.55
N LYS A 153 -1.61 -9.64 15.59
CA LYS A 153 -2.52 -10.55 14.88
C LYS A 153 -1.99 -11.00 13.52
N TYR A 154 -1.21 -10.17 12.86
CA TYR A 154 -0.68 -10.43 11.53
C TYR A 154 0.83 -10.69 11.54
N ASP A 155 1.32 -11.32 10.49
CA ASP A 155 2.76 -11.46 10.25
C ASP A 155 3.26 -10.32 9.35
N VAL A 156 2.42 -9.87 8.41
CA VAL A 156 2.70 -8.77 7.47
C VAL A 156 1.46 -7.88 7.32
N ILE A 157 1.67 -6.56 7.31
CA ILE A 157 0.64 -5.57 7.01
C ILE A 157 1.13 -4.76 5.81
N LEU A 158 0.39 -4.75 4.70
CA LEU A 158 0.71 -3.97 3.50
C LEU A 158 -0.26 -2.81 3.36
N CYS A 159 0.26 -1.61 3.16
CA CYS A 159 -0.57 -0.41 3.00
C CYS A 159 -0.47 0.14 1.57
N ASP A 160 -1.62 0.22 0.88
CA ASP A 160 -1.70 0.86 -0.44
C ASP A 160 -1.98 2.35 -0.26
N CYS A 161 -0.96 3.19 -0.47
CA CYS A 161 -1.10 4.62 -0.25
C CYS A 161 -1.54 5.35 -1.53
N PRO A 162 -2.42 6.37 -1.42
CA PRO A 162 -2.78 7.20 -2.55
C PRO A 162 -1.60 8.02 -3.08
N PRO A 163 -1.70 8.62 -4.29
CA PRO A 163 -0.70 9.56 -4.78
C PRO A 163 -0.61 10.86 -3.95
N GLY A 164 -1.66 11.23 -3.23
CA GLY A 164 -1.65 12.39 -2.35
C GLY A 164 -1.06 12.06 -0.99
N ILE A 165 -0.41 13.03 -0.36
CA ILE A 165 0.01 12.94 1.04
C ILE A 165 -1.12 13.52 1.88
N SER A 166 -1.58 12.74 2.84
CA SER A 166 -2.51 13.16 3.87
C SER A 166 -1.98 12.70 5.22
N THR A 167 -2.59 13.20 6.30
CA THR A 167 -2.31 12.78 7.67
C THR A 167 -2.32 11.25 7.84
N MET A 168 -3.25 10.56 7.16
CA MET A 168 -3.35 9.10 7.19
C MET A 168 -2.11 8.45 6.56
N THR A 169 -1.78 8.88 5.33
CA THR A 169 -0.61 8.37 4.60
C THR A 169 0.68 8.62 5.37
N GLU A 170 0.90 9.82 5.92
CA GLU A 170 2.08 10.13 6.73
C GLU A 170 2.18 9.25 7.98
N SER A 171 1.06 9.04 8.66
CA SER A 171 1.00 8.21 9.88
C SER A 171 1.36 6.76 9.58
N VAL A 172 0.90 6.23 8.45
CA VAL A 172 1.21 4.88 8.00
C VAL A 172 2.65 4.75 7.53
N LEU A 173 3.17 5.74 6.79
CA LEU A 173 4.58 5.79 6.41
C LEU A 173 5.49 5.82 7.65
N ALA A 174 5.15 6.63 8.67
CA ALA A 174 5.87 6.68 9.93
C ALA A 174 5.84 5.36 10.72
N ALA A 175 4.79 4.56 10.55
CA ALA A 175 4.66 3.25 11.19
C ALA A 175 5.34 2.09 10.42
N SER A 176 5.85 2.37 9.21
CA SER A 176 6.34 1.36 8.28
C SER A 176 7.78 0.92 8.59
N HIS A 177 8.04 -0.38 8.46
CA HIS A 177 9.38 -0.95 8.55
C HIS A 177 10.11 -0.92 7.20
N LEU A 178 9.35 -0.81 6.12
CA LEU A 178 9.81 -0.69 4.75
C LEU A 178 8.81 0.19 3.98
N VAL A 179 9.34 1.17 3.24
CA VAL A 179 8.57 1.95 2.26
C VAL A 179 9.07 1.56 0.89
N ILE A 180 8.19 0.98 0.07
CA ILE A 180 8.45 0.64 -1.33
C ILE A 180 7.92 1.78 -2.19
N VAL A 181 8.75 2.28 -3.10
CA VAL A 181 8.40 3.38 -4.01
C VAL A 181 8.43 2.88 -5.45
N PRO A 182 7.29 2.41 -6.00
CA PRO A 182 7.21 2.01 -7.40
C PRO A 182 7.42 3.20 -8.32
N THR A 183 8.35 3.11 -9.25
CA THR A 183 8.74 4.21 -10.14
C THR A 183 8.97 3.69 -11.55
N ILE A 184 8.32 4.30 -12.54
CA ILE A 184 8.57 3.99 -13.95
C ILE A 184 9.92 4.66 -14.32
N PRO A 185 10.85 4.00 -15.03
CA PRO A 185 12.10 4.63 -15.49
C PRO A 185 11.89 5.65 -16.63
N ASP A 186 11.13 6.72 -16.36
CA ASP A 186 10.89 7.84 -17.26
C ASP A 186 11.15 9.18 -16.54
N PHE A 187 11.42 10.23 -17.32
CA PHE A 187 11.76 11.56 -16.79
C PHE A 187 10.75 12.13 -15.78
N MET A 188 9.45 11.97 -16.04
CA MET A 188 8.41 12.54 -15.18
C MET A 188 8.27 11.74 -13.88
N SER A 189 8.50 10.45 -13.93
CA SER A 189 8.46 9.55 -12.77
C SER A 189 9.68 9.73 -11.88
N THR A 190 10.86 9.97 -12.46
CA THR A 190 12.05 10.28 -11.66
C THR A 190 11.95 11.65 -10.99
N LEU A 191 11.40 12.66 -11.66
CA LEU A 191 11.13 13.95 -11.01
C LEU A 191 10.17 13.80 -9.81
N GLY A 192 9.13 12.99 -9.96
CA GLY A 192 8.20 12.69 -8.86
C GLY A 192 8.85 11.87 -7.73
N LEU A 193 9.82 11.02 -8.05
CA LEU A 193 10.60 10.29 -7.06
C LEU A 193 11.46 11.24 -6.23
N ASP A 194 12.19 12.16 -6.86
CA ASP A 194 13.07 13.10 -6.16
C ASP A 194 12.28 13.99 -5.17
N LEU A 195 11.09 14.47 -5.58
CA LEU A 195 10.19 15.21 -4.69
C LEU A 195 9.67 14.34 -3.53
N PHE A 196 9.41 13.05 -3.78
CA PHE A 196 8.95 12.14 -2.74
C PHE A 196 10.08 11.83 -1.74
N THR A 197 11.30 11.59 -2.20
CA THR A 197 12.43 11.24 -1.34
C THR A 197 13.00 12.43 -0.59
N GLY A 198 13.03 13.61 -1.22
CA GLY A 198 13.37 14.88 -0.59
C GLY A 198 12.29 15.33 0.38
N ASP A 199 11.15 15.81 -0.11
CA ASP A 199 10.22 16.54 0.77
C ASP A 199 9.48 15.64 1.78
N VAL A 200 9.01 14.48 1.32
CA VAL A 200 8.12 13.62 2.12
C VAL A 200 8.92 12.76 3.09
N MET A 201 9.90 12.06 2.56
CA MET A 201 10.66 11.10 3.36
C MET A 201 11.64 11.81 4.30
N GLU A 202 12.19 12.98 3.96
CA GLU A 202 13.02 13.77 4.88
C GLU A 202 12.20 14.27 6.08
N GLY A 203 11.00 14.83 5.84
CA GLY A 203 10.10 15.26 6.91
C GLY A 203 9.67 14.13 7.86
N LEU A 204 9.66 12.88 7.38
CA LEU A 204 9.40 11.69 8.20
C LEU A 204 10.65 11.19 8.95
N ARG A 205 11.86 11.39 8.42
CA ARG A 205 13.12 11.03 9.10
C ARG A 205 13.31 11.81 10.39
N ASP A 206 12.87 13.07 10.39
CA ASP A 206 12.83 13.91 11.59
C ASP A 206 11.90 13.35 12.69
N ARG A 207 11.01 12.40 12.33
CA ARG A 207 10.05 11.72 13.22
C ARG A 207 10.45 10.27 13.56
N ASP A 208 11.75 9.97 13.58
CA ASP A 208 12.37 8.65 13.86
C ASP A 208 12.27 7.57 12.75
N VAL A 209 11.89 7.92 11.52
CA VAL A 209 11.95 6.98 10.39
C VAL A 209 13.39 6.85 9.87
N LYS A 210 14.16 5.89 10.37
CA LYS A 210 15.61 5.78 10.08
C LYS A 210 15.98 5.04 8.80
N ARG A 211 15.01 4.52 8.03
CA ARG A 211 15.28 3.68 6.85
C ARG A 211 15.01 4.46 5.56
N LEU A 212 15.96 4.38 4.62
CA LEU A 212 15.77 4.89 3.27
C LEU A 212 14.62 4.13 2.60
N PRO A 213 13.76 4.79 1.81
CA PRO A 213 12.80 4.10 0.96
C PRO A 213 13.52 3.21 -0.06
N MET A 214 12.86 2.13 -0.47
CA MET A 214 13.34 1.22 -1.51
C MET A 214 12.55 1.42 -2.79
N VAL A 215 13.22 1.91 -3.83
CA VAL A 215 12.61 2.15 -5.14
C VAL A 215 12.51 0.84 -5.91
N LEU A 216 11.32 0.58 -6.43
CA LEU A 216 11.00 -0.55 -7.31
C LEU A 216 10.79 -0.02 -8.73
N ALA A 217 11.65 -0.39 -9.67
CA ALA A 217 11.44 -0.02 -11.07
C ALA A 217 10.25 -0.82 -11.63
N THR A 218 9.26 -0.12 -12.19
CA THR A 218 8.02 -0.73 -12.71
C THR A 218 7.71 -0.36 -14.15
N ARG A 219 6.79 -1.12 -14.76
CA ARG A 219 6.32 -0.94 -16.14
C ARG A 219 7.49 -0.81 -17.12
N TYR A 220 8.50 -1.66 -16.92
CA TYR A 220 9.72 -1.62 -17.69
C TYR A 220 9.55 -2.33 -19.04
N ASP A 221 9.78 -1.62 -20.14
CA ASP A 221 9.63 -2.13 -21.51
C ASP A 221 10.96 -2.41 -22.21
N ASN A 222 12.08 -2.18 -21.52
CA ASN A 222 13.44 -2.34 -22.04
C ASN A 222 13.77 -1.45 -23.25
N SER A 223 13.03 -0.34 -23.45
CA SER A 223 13.39 0.67 -24.44
C SER A 223 14.75 1.32 -24.10
N PRO A 224 15.49 1.83 -25.11
CA PRO A 224 16.78 2.49 -24.86
C PRO A 224 16.68 3.65 -23.87
N HIS A 225 15.56 4.40 -23.89
CA HIS A 225 15.33 5.49 -22.94
C HIS A 225 15.20 4.97 -21.51
N GLN A 226 14.33 3.97 -21.27
CA GLN A 226 14.17 3.41 -19.92
C GLN A 226 15.44 2.72 -19.41
N GLN A 227 16.25 2.11 -20.28
CA GLN A 227 17.55 1.55 -19.90
C GLN A 227 18.48 2.63 -19.33
N VAL A 228 18.58 3.78 -20.00
CA VAL A 228 19.41 4.91 -19.54
C VAL A 228 18.90 5.43 -18.19
N VAL A 229 17.58 5.66 -18.07
CA VAL A 229 17.00 6.19 -16.83
C VAL A 229 17.14 5.20 -15.67
N LEU A 230 16.91 3.90 -15.91
CA LEU A 230 17.08 2.85 -14.89
C LEU A 230 18.53 2.77 -14.39
N ASN A 231 19.51 2.92 -15.29
CA ASN A 231 20.92 2.94 -14.90
C ASN A 231 21.24 4.18 -14.06
N ALA A 232 20.75 5.36 -14.45
CA ALA A 232 20.93 6.58 -13.66
C ALA A 232 20.31 6.46 -12.26
N MET A 233 19.11 5.87 -12.15
CA MET A 233 18.48 5.60 -10.85
C MET A 233 19.33 4.65 -9.99
N ARG A 234 19.93 3.62 -10.59
CA ARG A 234 20.81 2.67 -9.88
C ARG A 234 22.12 3.33 -9.44
N GLU A 235 22.68 4.23 -10.24
CA GLU A 235 23.85 5.04 -9.87
C GLU A 235 23.53 5.96 -8.68
N ALA A 236 22.38 6.65 -8.71
CA ALA A 236 21.92 7.48 -7.61
C ALA A 236 21.71 6.66 -6.32
N ALA A 237 21.12 5.47 -6.40
CA ALA A 237 20.94 4.57 -5.26
C ALA A 237 22.25 4.03 -4.68
N ALA A 238 23.35 4.05 -5.45
CA ALA A 238 24.68 3.60 -5.02
C ALA A 238 25.58 4.75 -4.55
N ALA A 239 25.12 6.00 -4.65
CA ALA A 239 25.88 7.18 -4.25
C ALA A 239 26.05 7.26 -2.73
N GLN A 240 27.08 8.00 -2.28
CA GLN A 240 27.34 8.18 -0.85
C GLN A 240 26.22 8.94 -0.13
N GLU A 241 25.56 9.87 -0.84
CA GLU A 241 24.45 10.69 -0.34
C GLU A 241 23.09 10.18 -0.86
N ALA A 242 22.98 8.86 -1.06
CA ALA A 242 21.76 8.27 -1.61
C ALA A 242 20.53 8.53 -0.72
N GLU A 243 19.48 9.08 -1.31
CA GLU A 243 18.21 9.32 -0.63
C GLU A 243 17.30 8.09 -0.59
N PHE A 244 17.60 7.09 -1.42
CA PHE A 244 16.87 5.85 -1.56
C PHE A 244 17.82 4.69 -1.88
N THR A 245 17.34 3.47 -1.67
CA THR A 245 17.99 2.26 -2.21
C THR A 245 17.09 1.64 -3.28
N MET A 246 17.57 0.66 -4.03
CA MET A 246 16.80 0.04 -5.12
C MET A 246 16.75 -1.49 -5.01
N PHE A 247 15.60 -2.04 -5.39
CA PHE A 247 15.47 -3.46 -5.70
C PHE A 247 16.28 -3.83 -6.96
N LYS A 248 16.81 -5.04 -6.99
CA LYS A 248 17.39 -5.63 -8.21
C LYS A 248 16.28 -6.02 -9.17
N THR A 249 15.19 -6.56 -8.63
CA THR A 249 13.97 -6.90 -9.37
C THR A 249 13.37 -5.68 -10.05
N VAL A 250 12.95 -5.87 -11.30
CA VAL A 250 12.27 -4.86 -12.12
C VAL A 250 10.95 -5.44 -12.60
N ILE A 251 9.84 -4.73 -12.39
CA ILE A 251 8.53 -5.18 -12.86
C ILE A 251 8.37 -4.83 -14.35
N PRO A 252 8.29 -5.84 -15.25
CA PRO A 252 8.18 -5.58 -16.67
C PRO A 252 6.77 -5.09 -17.04
N MET A 253 6.66 -4.35 -18.14
CA MET A 253 5.36 -4.02 -18.73
C MET A 253 4.79 -5.26 -19.45
N LYS A 254 4.03 -6.08 -18.72
CA LYS A 254 3.39 -7.30 -19.24
C LYS A 254 1.94 -7.40 -18.79
N SER A 255 1.12 -8.08 -19.60
CA SER A 255 -0.32 -8.28 -19.33
C SER A 255 -0.59 -9.06 -18.03
N GLY A 256 0.32 -9.94 -17.59
CA GLY A 256 0.17 -10.70 -16.35
C GLY A 256 0.16 -9.86 -15.06
N PHE A 257 0.47 -8.55 -15.14
CA PHE A 257 0.32 -7.59 -14.04
C PHE A 257 -0.94 -6.72 -14.18
N ALA A 258 -1.72 -6.93 -15.24
CA ALA A 258 -2.93 -6.18 -15.59
C ALA A 258 -4.14 -7.11 -15.73
N THR A 259 -4.11 -8.26 -15.06
CA THR A 259 -5.18 -9.26 -15.09
C THR A 259 -6.46 -8.68 -14.53
N ASN A 260 -7.57 -8.84 -15.25
CA ASN A 260 -8.90 -8.46 -14.80
C ASN A 260 -9.49 -9.59 -13.95
N PRO A 261 -9.73 -9.40 -12.63
CA PRO A 261 -10.22 -10.49 -11.78
C PRO A 261 -11.54 -11.11 -12.25
N ILE A 262 -12.42 -10.29 -12.85
CA ILE A 262 -13.73 -10.75 -13.37
C ILE A 262 -13.57 -11.79 -14.49
N GLU A 263 -12.50 -11.68 -15.30
CA GLU A 263 -12.25 -12.62 -16.39
C GLU A 263 -11.70 -13.98 -15.90
N LEU A 264 -11.24 -14.06 -14.66
CA LEU A 264 -10.70 -15.28 -14.08
C LEU A 264 -11.80 -16.21 -13.54
N GLY A 265 -12.99 -15.67 -13.26
CA GLY A 265 -14.05 -16.38 -12.54
C GLY A 265 -13.72 -16.58 -11.05
N PRO A 266 -14.54 -17.34 -10.32
CA PRO A 266 -14.38 -17.53 -8.88
C PRO A 266 -13.17 -18.40 -8.54
N ASP A 267 -12.61 -18.17 -7.36
CA ASP A 267 -11.53 -18.95 -6.74
C ASP A 267 -10.27 -19.16 -7.60
N PRO A 268 -9.77 -18.15 -8.35
CA PRO A 268 -8.64 -18.35 -9.24
C PRO A 268 -7.37 -18.72 -8.46
N THR A 269 -6.49 -19.53 -9.07
CA THR A 269 -5.18 -19.77 -8.45
C THR A 269 -4.29 -18.54 -8.58
N ILE A 270 -3.32 -18.39 -7.68
CA ILE A 270 -2.32 -17.33 -7.74
C ILE A 270 -1.53 -17.35 -9.07
N GLU A 271 -1.31 -18.53 -9.67
CA GLU A 271 -0.72 -18.68 -11.00
C GLU A 271 -1.61 -18.15 -12.13
N ALA A 272 -2.93 -18.34 -12.00
CA ALA A 272 -3.89 -17.82 -12.97
C ALA A 272 -3.97 -16.28 -12.90
N LYS A 273 -4.02 -15.73 -11.68
CA LYS A 273 -4.07 -14.28 -11.46
C LYS A 273 -2.78 -13.58 -11.91
N TRP A 274 -1.61 -14.12 -11.55
CA TRP A 274 -0.30 -13.57 -11.92
C TRP A 274 0.39 -14.38 -13.03
N SER A 275 -0.30 -14.48 -14.17
CA SER A 275 0.14 -15.26 -15.34
C SER A 275 1.25 -14.57 -16.16
N GLY A 276 1.59 -15.11 -17.34
CA GLY A 276 2.50 -14.44 -18.29
C GLY A 276 3.94 -14.22 -17.80
N GLY A 277 4.37 -15.00 -16.79
CA GLY A 277 5.67 -14.87 -16.15
C GLY A 277 5.73 -13.77 -15.07
N ALA A 278 4.59 -13.26 -14.59
CA ALA A 278 4.55 -12.32 -13.47
C ALA A 278 4.92 -13.00 -12.14
N LEU A 279 4.37 -14.20 -11.86
CA LEU A 279 4.60 -14.89 -10.58
C LEU A 279 6.09 -15.12 -10.22
N PRO A 280 6.99 -15.55 -11.13
CA PRO A 280 8.42 -15.63 -10.83
C PRO A 280 9.03 -14.28 -10.41
N VAL A 281 8.66 -13.19 -11.10
CA VAL A 281 9.13 -11.83 -10.77
C VAL A 281 8.62 -11.39 -9.39
N ILE A 282 7.37 -11.72 -9.07
CA ILE A 282 6.79 -11.46 -7.73
C ILE A 282 7.54 -12.25 -6.66
N LYS A 283 7.93 -13.50 -6.92
CA LYS A 283 8.73 -14.32 -5.99
C LYS A 283 10.13 -13.75 -5.77
N ASP A 284 10.77 -13.25 -6.82
CA ASP A 284 12.08 -12.57 -6.72
C ASP A 284 11.97 -11.29 -5.88
N LEU A 285 10.95 -10.46 -6.15
CA LEU A 285 10.66 -9.27 -5.34
C LEU A 285 10.40 -9.63 -3.87
N LEU A 286 9.57 -10.65 -3.63
CA LEU A 286 9.24 -11.12 -2.28
C LEU A 286 10.50 -11.55 -1.51
N ALA A 287 11.45 -12.20 -2.18
CA ALA A 287 12.72 -12.58 -1.56
C ALA A 287 13.55 -11.35 -1.16
N GLU A 288 13.63 -10.32 -2.00
CA GLU A 288 14.32 -9.07 -1.69
C GLU A 288 13.62 -8.29 -0.57
N VAL A 289 12.29 -8.23 -0.57
CA VAL A 289 11.49 -7.60 0.49
C VAL A 289 11.74 -8.29 1.84
N LYS A 290 11.74 -9.63 1.88
CA LYS A 290 12.08 -10.38 3.09
C LYS A 290 13.51 -10.09 3.57
N ALA A 291 14.47 -9.95 2.65
CA ALA A 291 15.84 -9.60 2.99
C ALA A 291 15.96 -8.18 3.56
N ALA A 292 15.20 -7.21 3.04
CA ALA A 292 15.16 -5.84 3.56
C ALA A 292 14.48 -5.72 4.95
N LEU A 293 13.65 -6.69 5.30
CA LEU A 293 12.93 -6.77 6.58
C LEU A 293 13.65 -7.62 7.64
N ALA A 294 14.71 -8.35 7.26
CA ALA A 294 15.55 -9.12 8.18
C ALA A 294 16.36 -8.16 9.08
#